data_AF-A0A6G0AF98-F1
#
_entry.id   AF-A0A6G0AF98-F1
#
_cell.length_a   1.000
_cell.length_b   1.000
_cell.length_c   1.000
_cell.angle_alpha   90.00
_cell.angle_beta   90.00
_cell.angle_gamma   90.00
#
_symmetry.space_group_name_H-M   'P 1'
#
loop_
_entity.id
_entity.type
_entity.pdbx_description
1 polymer ?
#
loop_
_entity_poly.entity_id
_entity_poly.type
_entity_poly.pdbx_seq_one_letter_code
_entity_poly.pdbx_strand_id
1 'polypeptide(L)'
;MHFTAFHPDFRMMDKERTPEKTLTRARKIAMDIGIKYCYVGNVHNKEGQATYCPNCNDKLIKRDWHSVISNKIVNGCCNSCGEKIAGVFN
;
A
#
# COMPACT_ATOMS: atom_id res chain seq x y z
N MET A 1 5.25 -6.14 1.23
CA MET A 1 4.35 -7.10 0.56
C MET A 1 3.34 -6.34 -0.28
N HIS A 2 2.91 -6.90 -1.41
CA HIS A 2 1.94 -6.27 -2.31
C HIS A 2 0.92 -7.29 -2.79
N PHE A 3 -0.37 -7.02 -2.57
CA PHE A 3 -1.47 -7.80 -3.13
C PHE A 3 -2.04 -7.05 -4.33
N THR A 4 -2.13 -7.68 -5.49
CA THR A 4 -2.65 -7.05 -6.72
C THR A 4 -3.92 -7.75 -7.16
N ALA A 5 -4.95 -6.98 -7.57
CA ALA A 5 -6.14 -7.58 -8.15
C ALA A 5 -5.82 -8.21 -9.52
N PHE A 6 -6.34 -9.42 -9.73
CA PHE A 6 -6.46 -9.99 -11.06
C PHE A 6 -7.60 -9.32 -11.83
N HIS A 7 -7.34 -8.96 -13.09
CA HIS A 7 -8.32 -8.43 -14.02
C HIS A 7 -8.45 -9.43 -15.18
N PRO A 8 -9.69 -9.86 -15.52
CA PRO A 8 -9.91 -10.74 -16.65
C PRO A 8 -9.58 -9.98 -17.94
N ASP A 9 -8.45 -10.34 -18.54
CA ASP A 9 -7.94 -9.73 -19.76
C ASP A 9 -7.35 -10.82 -20.68
N PHE A 10 -7.30 -10.52 -21.97
CA PHE A 10 -6.72 -11.37 -23.02
C PHE A 10 -7.30 -12.81 -23.04
N ARG A 11 -6.49 -13.82 -22.68
CA ARG A 11 -6.86 -15.25 -22.76
C ARG A 11 -7.56 -15.78 -21.51
N MET A 12 -7.90 -14.92 -20.55
CA MET A 12 -8.50 -15.31 -19.26
C MET A 12 -9.79 -14.53 -18.95
N MET A 13 -10.61 -14.32 -19.98
CA MET A 13 -11.91 -13.63 -19.85
C MET A 13 -12.97 -14.45 -19.10
N ASP A 14 -12.73 -15.76 -18.91
CA ASP A 14 -13.62 -16.71 -18.24
C ASP A 14 -13.45 -16.73 -16.71
N LYS A 15 -12.51 -15.96 -16.16
CA LYS A 15 -12.23 -15.88 -14.73
C LYS A 15 -12.84 -14.62 -14.12
N GLU A 16 -13.22 -14.69 -12.85
CA GLU A 16 -13.72 -13.52 -12.15
C GLU A 16 -12.58 -12.56 -11.77
N ARG A 17 -12.86 -11.25 -11.83
CA ARG A 17 -11.97 -10.22 -11.29
C ARG A 17 -11.80 -10.42 -9.78
N THR A 18 -10.60 -10.19 -9.26
CA THR A 18 -10.41 -10.16 -7.80
C THR A 18 -11.18 -8.98 -7.19
N PRO A 19 -12.15 -9.22 -6.28
CA PRO A 19 -12.85 -8.13 -5.62
C PRO A 19 -11.91 -7.33 -4.71
N GLU A 20 -12.07 -6.01 -4.65
CA GLU A 20 -11.28 -5.14 -3.77
C GLU A 20 -11.34 -5.59 -2.30
N LYS A 21 -12.53 -6.00 -1.82
CA LYS A 21 -12.72 -6.53 -0.45
C LYS A 21 -11.77 -7.68 -0.10
N THR A 22 -11.41 -8.52 -1.09
CA THR A 22 -10.49 -9.64 -0.91
C THR A 22 -9.09 -9.13 -0.60
N LEU A 23 -8.63 -8.11 -1.34
CA LEU A 23 -7.35 -7.47 -1.12
C LEU A 23 -7.30 -6.72 0.21
N THR A 24 -8.35 -5.96 0.54
CA THR A 24 -8.43 -5.22 1.81
C THR A 24 -8.39 -6.16 3.00
N ARG A 25 -9.07 -7.31 2.92
CA ARG A 25 -8.99 -8.37 3.94
C ARG A 25 -7.59 -8.97 4.04
N ALA A 26 -6.95 -9.32 2.92
CA ALA A 26 -5.60 -9.87 2.91
C ALA A 26 -4.58 -8.88 3.49
N ARG A 27 -4.69 -7.60 3.14
CA ARG A 27 -3.87 -6.52 3.72
C ARG A 27 -4.04 -6.44 5.22
N LYS A 28 -5.28 -6.46 5.72
CA LYS A 28 -5.55 -6.40 7.17
C LYS A 28 -4.87 -7.57 7.89
N ILE A 29 -5.06 -8.80 7.40
CA ILE A 29 -4.44 -10.00 8.00
C ILE A 29 -2.91 -9.87 8.02
N ALA A 30 -2.30 -9.44 6.91
CA ALA A 30 -0.86 -9.25 6.83
C ALA A 30 -0.36 -8.21 7.86
N MET A 31 -1.08 -7.09 8.01
CA MET A 31 -0.73 -6.08 9.02
C MET A 31 -0.88 -6.61 10.44
N ASP A 32 -1.95 -7.36 10.73
CA ASP A 32 -2.22 -7.93 12.06
C ASP A 32 -1.12 -8.93 12.49
N ILE A 33 -0.47 -9.63 11.55
CA ILE A 33 0.66 -10.54 11.84
C ILE A 33 2.03 -9.84 11.84
N GLY A 34 2.07 -8.51 11.74
CA GLY A 34 3.30 -7.72 11.84
C GLY A 34 3.98 -7.36 10.51
N ILE A 35 3.34 -7.57 9.36
CA ILE A 35 3.85 -7.02 8.09
C ILE A 35 3.68 -5.50 8.09
N LYS A 36 4.80 -4.81 8.32
CA LYS A 36 4.88 -3.33 8.41
C LYS A 36 4.40 -2.60 7.16
N TYR A 37 4.71 -3.14 5.98
CA TYR A 37 4.42 -2.52 4.70
C TYR A 37 3.65 -3.48 3.80
N CYS A 38 2.34 -3.30 3.77
CA CYS A 38 1.43 -4.11 2.96
C CYS A 38 0.53 -3.21 2.11
N TYR A 39 0.59 -3.42 0.80
CA TYR A 39 -0.08 -2.59 -0.18
C TYR A 39 -1.15 -3.37 -0.96
N VAL A 40 -2.13 -2.65 -1.50
CA VAL A 40 -3.06 -3.19 -2.50
C VAL A 40 -2.92 -2.43 -3.82
N GLY A 41 -2.91 -3.17 -4.92
CA GLY A 41 -2.69 -2.65 -6.27
C GLY A 41 -3.75 -3.12 -7.24
N ASN A 42 -3.78 -2.48 -8.41
CA ASN A 42 -4.75 -2.72 -9.47
C ASN A 42 -6.23 -2.53 -9.04
N VAL A 43 -6.44 -1.74 -7.98
CA VAL A 43 -7.76 -1.30 -7.49
C VAL A 43 -7.64 0.14 -7.02
N HIS A 44 -8.75 0.89 -7.04
CA HIS A 44 -8.74 2.26 -6.53
C HIS A 44 -8.92 2.27 -5.01
N ASN A 45 -7.81 2.13 -4.26
CA ASN A 45 -7.83 2.11 -2.81
C ASN A 45 -6.70 2.97 -2.23
N LYS A 46 -7.01 4.25 -1.93
CA LYS A 46 -6.03 5.23 -1.44
C LYS A 46 -5.38 4.79 -0.12
N GLU A 47 -6.15 4.15 0.76
CA GLU A 47 -5.67 3.73 2.07
C GLU A 47 -4.68 2.58 1.98
N GLY A 48 -4.92 1.61 1.09
CA GLY A 48 -4.06 0.47 0.87
C GLY A 48 -2.90 0.74 -0.09
N GLN A 49 -2.92 1.84 -0.84
CA GLN A 49 -1.79 2.31 -1.66
C GLN A 49 -0.84 3.23 -0.90
N ALA A 50 -1.26 3.76 0.25
CA ALA A 50 -0.45 4.67 1.05
C ALA A 50 0.64 3.94 1.86
N THR A 51 1.75 4.63 2.10
CA THR A 51 2.78 4.18 3.06
C THR A 51 2.51 4.83 4.42
N TYR A 52 2.46 4.01 5.47
CA TYR A 52 2.32 4.45 6.86
C TYR A 52 3.63 4.24 7.62
N CYS A 53 3.86 5.08 8.63
CA CYS A 53 4.94 4.85 9.58
C CYS A 53 4.65 3.59 10.40
N PRO A 54 5.57 2.61 10.50
CA PRO A 54 5.33 1.41 11.29
C PRO A 54 5.34 1.67 12.81
N ASN A 55 5.84 2.84 13.25
CA ASN A 55 5.90 3.23 14.66
C ASN A 55 4.67 4.07 15.06
N CYS A 56 4.46 5.23 14.43
CA CYS A 56 3.39 6.16 14.82
C CYS A 56 2.12 6.10 13.95
N ASN A 57 2.09 5.22 12.94
CA ASN A 57 0.98 5.08 11.99
C ASN A 57 0.62 6.35 11.18
N ASP A 58 1.46 7.40 11.19
CA ASP A 58 1.24 8.57 10.32
C ASP A 58 1.34 8.16 8.85
N LYS A 59 0.46 8.75 8.02
CA LYS A 59 0.42 8.52 6.57
C LYS A 59 1.53 9.33 5.90
N LEU A 60 2.61 8.65 5.54
CA LEU A 60 3.84 9.27 5.04
C LEU A 60 3.78 9.55 3.54
N ILE A 61 3.44 8.54 2.74
CA ILE A 61 3.31 8.68 1.29
C ILE A 61 1.87 8.46 0.92
N LYS A 62 1.22 9.49 0.38
CA LYS A 62 -0.13 9.41 -0.18
C LYS A 62 -0.02 9.21 -1.67
N ARG A 63 -0.76 8.23 -2.18
CA ARG A 63 -0.84 7.92 -3.61
C ARG A 63 -2.30 7.94 -4.05
N ASP A 64 -2.50 8.38 -5.27
CA ASP A 64 -3.76 8.19 -5.98
C ASP A 64 -3.38 7.77 -7.39
N TRP A 65 -3.66 6.51 -7.72
CA TRP A 65 -3.25 5.91 -8.98
C TRP A 65 -1.73 6.00 -9.18
N HIS A 66 -1.28 6.62 -10.28
CA HIS A 66 0.14 6.75 -10.64
C HIS A 66 0.79 7.98 -10.00
N SER A 67 0.05 8.81 -9.27
CA SER A 67 0.54 10.07 -8.73
C SER A 67 0.84 9.97 -7.23
N VAL A 68 2.00 10.50 -6.84
CA VAL A 68 2.32 10.76 -5.42
C VAL A 68 1.76 12.13 -5.06
N ILE A 69 0.79 12.16 -4.16
CA ILE A 69 0.13 13.40 -3.71
C ILE A 69 0.95 14.10 -2.64
N SER A 70 1.59 13.32 -1.76
CA SER A 70 2.43 13.89 -0.70
C SER A 70 3.47 12.87 -0.25
N ASN A 71 4.64 13.35 0.16
CA ASN A 71 5.68 12.58 0.81
C ASN A 71 6.15 13.32 2.07
N LYS A 72 5.94 12.73 3.25
CA LYS A 72 6.38 13.24 4.56
C LYS A 72 7.63 12.52 5.10
N ILE A 73 8.40 11.87 4.22
CA ILE A 73 9.67 11.26 4.60
C ILE A 73 10.77 12.31 4.40
N VAL A 74 11.54 12.56 5.45
CA VAL A 74 12.65 13.51 5.46
C VAL A 74 13.91 12.74 5.86
N ASN A 75 14.95 12.79 5.01
CA ASN A 75 16.20 12.05 5.22
C ASN A 75 16.00 10.54 5.51
N GLY A 76 15.03 9.93 4.84
CA GLY A 76 14.66 8.52 5.06
C GLY A 76 13.89 8.22 6.34
N CYS A 77 13.50 9.24 7.10
CA CYS A 77 12.79 9.11 8.37
C CYS A 77 11.38 9.70 8.33
N CYS A 78 10.50 9.19 9.18
CA CYS A 78 9.19 9.76 9.42
C CYS A 78 9.32 11.19 10.00
N ASN A 79 8.74 12.19 9.33
CA ASN A 79 8.77 13.57 9.81
C ASN A 79 8.04 13.77 11.16
N SER A 80 7.18 12.84 11.56
CA SER A 80 6.33 12.97 12.77
C SER A 80 6.93 12.30 14.00
N CYS A 81 7.72 11.22 13.86
CA CYS A 81 8.29 10.48 15.00
C CYS A 81 9.76 10.08 14.86
N GLY A 82 10.40 10.39 13.73
CA GLY A 82 11.82 10.07 13.49
C GLY A 82 12.11 8.61 13.11
N GLU A 83 11.11 7.72 13.09
CA GLU A 83 11.30 6.32 12.70
C GLU A 83 11.94 6.21 11.31
N LYS A 84 13.02 5.44 11.20
CA LYS A 84 13.67 5.16 9.92
C LYS A 84 12.76 4.29 9.07
N ILE A 85 12.42 4.78 7.88
CA ILE A 85 11.51 4.07 6.97
C ILE A 85 12.33 3.20 6.02
N ALA A 86 11.94 1.94 5.88
CA ALA A 86 12.58 1.05 4.93
C ALA A 86 12.30 1.52 3.50
N GLY A 87 13.37 1.75 2.73
CA GLY A 87 13.31 2.21 1.34
C GLY A 87 14.47 3.16 1.01
N VAL A 88 14.50 3.61 -0.24
CA VAL A 88 15.40 4.66 -0.74
C VAL A 88 14.53 5.83 -1.19
N PHE A 89 14.81 7.01 -0.65
CA PHE A 89 14.04 8.24 -0.86
C PHE A 89 15.03 9.33 -1.23
N ASN A 90 15.17 9.59 -2.53
CA ASN A 90 16.01 10.64 -3.09
C ASN A 90 15.16 11.84 -3.51
#